data_AF-A0A661CA06-F1
#
_entry.id   AF-A0A661CA06-F1
#
_cell.length_a   1.000
_cell.length_b   1.000
_cell.length_c   1.000
_cell.angle_alpha   90.00
_cell.angle_beta   90.00
_cell.angle_gamma   90.00
#
_symmetry.space_group_name_H-M   'P 1'
#
loop_
_entity.id
_entity.type
_entity.pdbx_description
1 polymer ?
#
loop_
_entity_poly.entity_id
_entity_poly.type
_entity_poly.pdbx_seq_one_letter_code
_entity_poly.pdbx_strand_id
1 'polypeptide(L)'
;MDQNEKDKGMIMVLLERFNKLRLPRAQALKEKTDSGELLDDYDHKYIKEVQEDASQVMLIVERHPEYKELAANVTNLWNEIIEKDIENQKKAN
;
A
#
# COMPACT_ATOMS: atom_id res chain seq x y z
N MET A 1 -2.20 15.50 26.69
CA MET A 1 -1.79 14.38 25.80
C MET A 1 -0.78 14.95 24.82
N ASP A 2 0.44 14.42 24.86
CA ASP A 2 1.51 14.85 23.96
C ASP A 2 1.19 14.43 22.51
N GLN A 3 1.54 15.26 21.54
CA GLN A 3 1.33 14.96 20.11
C GLN A 3 2.07 13.68 19.70
N ASN A 4 3.25 13.47 20.28
CA ASN A 4 4.07 12.27 20.08
C ASN A 4 3.37 10.99 20.62
N GLU A 5 2.68 11.08 21.76
CA GLU A 5 1.89 9.96 22.29
C GLU A 5 0.67 9.63 21.41
N LYS A 6 0.00 10.65 20.85
CA LYS A 6 -1.10 10.45 19.91
C LYS A 6 -0.63 9.79 18.62
N ASP A 7 0.48 10.27 18.07
CA ASP A 7 1.04 9.72 16.84
C ASP A 7 1.48 8.25 17.05
N LYS A 8 2.08 7.89 18.18
CA LYS A 8 2.40 6.49 18.52
C LYS A 8 1.18 5.56 18.53
N GLY A 9 0.09 5.99 19.15
CA GLY A 9 -1.16 5.22 19.17
C GLY A 9 -1.74 5.04 17.76
N MET A 10 -1.70 6.10 16.95
CA MET A 10 -2.15 6.06 15.56
C MET A 10 -1.27 5.15 14.70
N ILE A 11 0.05 5.24 14.83
CA ILE A 11 1.02 4.39 14.12
C ILE A 11 0.77 2.91 14.44
N MET A 12 0.55 2.56 15.71
CA MET A 12 0.26 1.19 16.13
C MET A 12 -0.98 0.63 15.40
N VAL A 13 -2.07 1.40 15.35
CA VAL A 13 -3.32 1.01 14.67
C VAL A 13 -3.10 0.88 13.16
N LEU A 14 -2.36 1.81 12.55
CA LEU A 14 -2.06 1.77 11.12
C LEU A 14 -1.21 0.56 10.75
N LEU A 15 -0.19 0.23 11.54
CA LEU A 15 0.65 -0.95 11.35
C LEU A 15 -0.16 -2.24 11.51
N GLU A 16 -1.04 -2.31 12.52
CA GLU A 16 -1.90 -3.47 12.73
C GLU A 16 -2.87 -3.66 11.55
N ARG A 17 -3.53 -2.59 11.10
CA ARG A 17 -4.42 -2.60 9.94
C ARG A 17 -3.68 -2.98 8.67
N PHE A 18 -2.46 -2.47 8.49
CA PHE A 18 -1.60 -2.83 7.36
C PHE A 18 -1.31 -4.33 7.35
N ASN A 19 -0.77 -4.86 8.45
CA ASN A 19 -0.38 -6.27 8.56
C ASN A 19 -1.57 -7.23 8.42
N LYS A 20 -2.73 -6.89 8.99
CA LYS A 20 -3.90 -7.80 8.99
C LYS A 20 -4.75 -7.70 7.73
N LEU A 21 -4.82 -6.53 7.10
CA LEU A 21 -5.76 -6.28 6.00
C LEU A 21 -5.07 -5.92 4.69
N ARG A 22 -4.20 -4.89 4.70
CA ARG A 22 -3.64 -4.35 3.46
C ARG A 22 -2.55 -5.25 2.88
N LEU A 23 -1.65 -5.79 3.71
CA LEU A 23 -0.52 -6.60 3.28
C LEU A 23 -0.96 -7.93 2.64
N PRO A 24 -1.84 -8.74 3.24
CA PRO A 24 -2.29 -9.99 2.61
C PRO A 24 -2.97 -9.75 1.26
N ARG A 25 -3.73 -8.66 1.14
CA ARG A 25 -4.38 -8.30 -0.11
C ARG A 25 -3.39 -7.79 -1.16
N ALA A 26 -2.39 -7.00 -0.76
CA ALA A 26 -1.30 -6.59 -1.66
C ALA A 26 -0.53 -7.81 -2.19
N GLN A 27 -0.26 -8.80 -1.33
CA GLN A 27 0.40 -10.05 -1.72
C GLN A 27 -0.44 -10.84 -2.74
N ALA A 28 -1.75 -10.98 -2.51
CA ALA A 28 -2.64 -11.65 -3.46
C ALA A 28 -2.70 -10.93 -4.82
N LEU A 29 -2.75 -9.58 -4.82
CA LEU A 29 -2.71 -8.79 -6.05
C LEU A 29 -1.37 -8.95 -6.78
N LYS A 30 -0.26 -8.97 -6.03
CA LYS A 30 1.07 -9.20 -6.58
C LYS A 30 1.18 -10.58 -7.23
N GLU A 31 0.73 -11.63 -6.55
CA GLU A 31 0.71 -12.99 -7.09
C GLU A 31 -0.11 -13.07 -8.38
N LYS A 32 -1.29 -12.44 -8.41
CA LYS A 32 -2.15 -12.34 -9.59
C LYS A 32 -1.47 -11.62 -10.75
N THR A 33 -0.85 -10.46 -10.51
CA THR A 33 -0.14 -9.75 -11.58
C THR A 33 1.14 -10.48 -12.02
N ASP A 34 1.85 -11.14 -11.10
CA ASP A 34 3.06 -11.90 -11.41
C ASP A 34 2.76 -13.15 -12.24
N SER A 35 1.56 -13.75 -12.10
CA SER A 35 1.09 -14.87 -12.92
C SER A 35 0.71 -14.46 -14.35
N GLY A 36 0.63 -13.16 -14.64
CA GLY A 36 0.22 -12.62 -15.93
C GLY A 36 -1.27 -12.29 -16.03
N GLU A 37 -2.03 -12.46 -14.94
CA GLU A 37 -3.44 -12.07 -14.90
C GLU A 37 -3.62 -10.55 -14.86
N LEU A 38 -4.79 -10.10 -15.31
CA LEU A 38 -5.19 -8.69 -15.28
C LEU A 38 -5.94 -8.39 -13.98
N LEU A 39 -5.69 -7.22 -13.41
CA LEU A 39 -6.53 -6.70 -12.33
C LEU A 39 -7.90 -6.29 -12.89
N ASP A 40 -8.94 -6.53 -12.10
CA ASP A 40 -10.30 -6.14 -12.45
C ASP A 40 -10.67 -4.78 -11.84
N ASP A 41 -11.86 -4.26 -12.20
CA ASP A 41 -12.36 -2.97 -11.71
C ASP A 41 -12.40 -2.89 -10.16
N TYR A 42 -12.62 -4.02 -9.48
CA TYR A 42 -12.66 -4.08 -8.02
C TYR A 42 -11.26 -3.96 -7.42
N ASP A 43 -10.28 -4.61 -8.03
CA ASP A 43 -8.86 -4.49 -7.69
C ASP A 43 -8.35 -3.06 -7.91
N HIS A 44 -8.65 -2.45 -9.06
CA HIS A 44 -8.27 -1.07 -9.36
C HIS A 44 -8.91 -0.07 -8.40
N LYS A 45 -10.20 -0.24 -8.08
CA LYS A 45 -10.88 0.60 -7.09
C LYS A 45 -10.20 0.50 -5.72
N TYR A 46 -9.84 -0.70 -5.30
CA TYR A 46 -9.16 -0.91 -4.03
C TYR A 46 -7.78 -0.25 -3.99
N ILE A 47 -6.99 -0.36 -5.07
CA ILE A 47 -5.68 0.31 -5.17
C ILE A 47 -5.83 1.82 -5.03
N LYS A 48 -6.86 2.41 -5.66
CA LYS A 48 -7.15 3.84 -5.53
C LYS A 48 -7.47 4.25 -4.09
N GLU A 49 -8.29 3.46 -3.39
CA GLU A 49 -8.60 3.69 -1.97
C GLU A 49 -7.33 3.61 -1.08
N VAL A 50 -6.38 2.72 -1.39
CA VAL A 50 -5.09 2.64 -0.68
C VAL A 50 -4.24 3.89 -0.92
N GLN A 51 -4.20 4.41 -2.15
CA GLN A 51 -3.45 5.62 -2.48
C GLN A 51 -3.99 6.86 -1.76
N GLU A 52 -5.32 6.97 -1.64
CA GLU A 52 -5.97 8.04 -0.89
C GLU A 52 -5.60 7.97 0.61
N ASP A 53 -5.63 6.77 1.21
CA ASP A 53 -5.22 6.54 2.60
C ASP A 53 -3.72 6.85 2.83
N ALA A 54 -2.85 6.56 1.84
CA ALA A 54 -1.40 6.73 1.96
C ALA A 54 -0.99 8.19 2.22
N SER A 55 -1.75 9.15 1.68
CA SER A 55 -1.49 10.59 1.90
C SER A 55 -1.53 10.97 3.39
N GLN A 56 -2.43 10.37 4.17
CA GLN A 56 -2.52 10.61 5.61
C GLN A 56 -1.36 9.96 6.37
N VAL A 57 -0.89 8.80 5.91
CA VAL A 57 0.26 8.09 6.49
C VAL A 57 1.54 8.89 6.28
N MET A 58 1.73 9.50 5.11
CA MET A 58 2.94 10.27 4.79
C MET A 58 3.14 11.46 5.75
N LEU A 59 2.07 12.14 6.16
CA LEU A 59 2.17 13.22 7.17
C LEU A 59 2.71 12.73 8.51
N ILE A 60 2.40 11.49 8.89
CA ILE A 60 2.91 10.86 10.13
C ILE A 60 4.38 10.49 9.95
N VAL A 61 4.75 9.95 8.80
CA VAL A 61 6.14 9.58 8.47
C VAL A 61 7.05 10.81 8.41
N GLU A 62 6.55 11.96 7.99
CA GLU A 62 7.29 13.23 8.05
C GLU A 62 7.65 13.62 9.49
N ARG A 63 6.76 13.36 10.45
CA ARG A 63 6.99 13.61 11.89
C ARG A 63 7.80 12.50 12.56
N HIS A 64 7.75 11.29 12.01
CA HIS A 64 8.41 10.09 12.51
C HIS A 64 9.32 9.46 11.44
N PRO A 65 10.49 10.07 11.18
CA PRO A 65 11.37 9.67 10.10
C PRO A 65 11.90 8.23 10.22
N GLU A 66 11.82 7.62 11.40
CA GLU A 66 12.14 6.20 11.63
C GLU A 66 11.28 5.24 10.80
N TYR A 67 10.11 5.65 10.32
CA TYR A 67 9.24 4.85 9.45
C TYR A 67 9.44 5.11 7.95
N LYS A 68 10.37 6.00 7.56
CA LYS A 68 10.60 6.33 6.14
C LYS A 68 10.93 5.12 5.29
N GLU A 69 11.79 4.23 5.79
CA GLU A 69 12.18 3.02 5.07
C GLU A 69 10.99 2.07 4.88
N LEU A 70 10.19 1.88 5.93
CA LEU A 70 8.97 1.07 5.85
C LEU A 70 7.98 1.66 4.84
N ALA A 71 7.73 2.97 4.90
CA ALA A 71 6.83 3.64 3.98
C ALA A 71 7.30 3.52 2.52
N ALA A 72 8.62 3.62 2.28
CA ALA A 72 9.21 3.40 0.96
C ALA A 72 8.98 1.96 0.47
N ASN A 73 9.23 0.95 1.32
CA ASN A 73 9.01 -0.45 0.96
C ASN A 73 7.54 -0.75 0.65
N VAL A 74 6.60 -0.18 1.40
CA VAL A 74 5.15 -0.32 1.13
C VAL A 74 4.78 0.35 -0.20
N THR A 75 5.34 1.54 -0.47
CA THR A 75 5.09 2.27 -1.72
C THR A 75 5.61 1.49 -2.93
N ASN A 76 6.83 0.94 -2.81
CA ASN A 76 7.43 0.12 -3.86
C ASN A 76 6.60 -1.14 -4.16
N LEU A 77 6.07 -1.81 -3.14
CA LEU A 77 5.18 -2.96 -3.32
C LEU A 77 3.96 -2.62 -4.19
N TRP A 78 3.31 -1.48 -3.93
CA TRP A 78 2.16 -1.06 -4.72
C TRP A 78 2.54 -0.65 -6.15
N ASN A 79 3.68 0.00 -6.32
CA ASN A 79 4.20 0.35 -7.64
C ASN A 79 4.48 -0.89 -8.48
N GLU A 80 5.13 -1.91 -7.90
CA GLU A 80 5.39 -3.19 -8.59
C GLU A 80 4.09 -3.84 -9.10
N ILE A 81 3.04 -3.86 -8.28
CA ILE A 81 1.73 -4.41 -8.67
C ILE A 81 1.14 -3.65 -9.86
N ILE A 82 1.15 -2.30 -9.80
CA ILE A 82 0.57 -1.45 -10.86
C ILE A 82 1.37 -1.58 -12.15
N GLU A 83 2.71 -1.53 -12.08
CA GLU A 83 3.58 -1.69 -13.24
C GLU A 83 3.35 -3.05 -13.90
N LYS A 84 3.19 -4.10 -13.10
CA LYS A 84 2.95 -5.45 -13.61
C LYS A 84 1.58 -5.60 -14.25
N ASP A 85 0.54 -5.00 -13.69
CA ASP A 85 -0.79 -4.95 -14.32
C ASP A 85 -0.74 -4.25 -15.69
N ILE A 86 -0.04 -3.12 -15.79
CA ILE A 86 0.17 -2.41 -17.06
C ILE A 86 0.91 -3.29 -18.08
N GLU A 87 1.96 -4.02 -17.65
CA GLU A 87 2.67 -4.97 -18.53
C GLU A 87 1.74 -6.06 -19.06
N ASN A 88 0.89 -6.62 -18.20
CA ASN A 88 -0.04 -7.69 -18.57
C ASN A 88 -1.11 -7.18 -19.55
N GLN A 89 -1.66 -5.98 -19.30
CA GLN A 89 -2.61 -5.33 -20.22
C GLN A 89 -2.00 -5.12 -21.62
N LYS A 90 -0.73 -4.71 -21.69
CA LYS A 90 -0.01 -4.54 -22.96
C LYS A 90 0.23 -5.85 -23.72
N LYS A 91 0.30 -6.99 -23.02
CA LYS A 91 0.47 -8.31 -23.65
C LYS A 91 -0.86 -8.93 -24.10
N ALA A 92 -1.96 -8.54 -23.46
CA ALA A 92 -3.30 -9.01 -23.77
C ALA A 92 -3.95 -8.27 -24.97
N ASN A 93 -3.43 -7.08 -25.29
CA ASN A 93 -3.81 -6.25 -26.45
C ASN A 93 -2.90 -6.49 -27.65
#